data_AF-A0AAD9VWR0-F1
#
_entry.id   AF-A0AAD9VWR0-F1
#
_cell.length_a   1.000
_cell.length_b   1.000
_cell.length_c   1.000
_cell.angle_alpha   90.00
_cell.angle_beta   90.00
_cell.angle_gamma   90.00
#
_symmetry.space_group_name_H-M   'P 1'
#
loop_
_entity.id
_entity.type
_entity.pdbx_description
1 polymer ?
#
loop_
_entity_poly.entity_id
_entity_poly.type
_entity_poly.pdbx_seq_one_letter_code
_entity_poly.pdbx_strand_id
1 'polypeptide(L)'
;MVLSERFQDYKEEDIHRDFGRPLTHPIETCSGRPAGPSAPAYIVKPLDFCVASTNLLTSRLCVIDFDQCFQKDQPPARIGTPAIYMGLEVAIGQLPSEASDIWALGCVIFRMRSADDIFLDYDTCCPSQVLQQIESTIGDLTGCWADVLFDDGWPTTEDSPFAEVNYYGFPRQPLEERIFSLLDEPPSVYIDSCGEPEIPTEDPAPPRLPDHGPMRVPYAVAYRSIIWKPTAVCIDGDYHTSYSDEMEDAFRGAFTRIRVEEASLLLDLLSRIFVYDAASRPGLKEIAAHPWFRFHQEGKMTHVV
;
A
#
# COMPACT_ATOMS: atom_id res chain seq x y z
N MET A 1 8.84 7.16 -5.08
CA MET A 1 10.00 8.06 -4.92
C MET A 1 10.79 8.07 -6.21
N VAL A 2 11.49 9.16 -6.52
CA VAL A 2 12.31 9.30 -7.74
C VAL A 2 13.76 9.00 -7.41
N LEU A 3 14.46 8.31 -8.33
CA LEU A 3 15.91 8.07 -8.21
C LEU A 3 16.68 9.39 -8.23
N SER A 4 17.73 9.47 -7.42
CA SER A 4 18.61 10.63 -7.34
C SER A 4 19.34 10.84 -8.66
N GLU A 5 19.67 12.10 -8.98
CA GLU A 5 20.43 12.43 -10.19
C GLU A 5 21.77 11.69 -10.26
N ARG A 6 22.36 11.38 -9.10
CA ARG A 6 23.60 10.59 -9.01
C ARG A 6 23.47 9.23 -9.69
N PHE A 7 22.29 8.62 -9.66
CA PHE A 7 22.07 7.32 -10.29
C PHE A 7 22.11 7.41 -11.82
N GLN A 8 21.87 8.59 -12.41
CA GLN A 8 21.99 8.78 -13.87
C GLN A 8 23.44 8.69 -14.35
N ASP A 9 24.40 8.97 -13.46
CA ASP A 9 25.84 8.91 -13.76
C ASP A 9 26.45 7.53 -13.50
N TYR A 10 25.66 6.56 -13.02
CA TYR A 10 26.16 5.22 -12.71
C TYR A 10 26.63 4.49 -13.97
N LYS A 11 27.80 3.88 -13.88
CA LYS A 11 28.28 2.91 -14.85
C LYS A 11 27.94 1.49 -14.41
N GLU A 12 28.13 0.53 -15.30
CA GLU A 12 27.89 -0.89 -15.02
C GLU A 12 28.68 -1.37 -13.79
N GLU A 13 29.92 -0.89 -13.62
CA GLU A 13 30.74 -1.22 -12.46
C GLU A 13 30.16 -0.68 -11.14
N ASP A 14 29.52 0.49 -11.18
CA ASP A 14 28.85 1.08 -10.01
C ASP A 14 27.62 0.25 -9.63
N ILE A 15 26.82 -0.14 -10.62
CA ILE A 15 25.65 -1.02 -10.40
C ILE A 15 26.09 -2.36 -9.80
N HIS A 16 27.14 -2.98 -10.35
CA HIS A 16 27.65 -4.25 -9.83
C HIS A 16 28.26 -4.14 -8.43
N ARG A 17 28.90 -3.03 -8.11
CA ARG A 17 29.43 -2.78 -6.77
C ARG A 17 28.31 -2.68 -5.75
N ASP A 18 27.25 -1.95 -6.06
CA ASP A 18 26.22 -1.59 -5.07
C ASP A 18 25.08 -2.63 -4.99
N PHE A 19 24.83 -3.37 -6.06
CA PHE A 19 23.73 -4.36 -6.13
C PHE A 19 24.16 -5.78 -6.45
N GLY A 20 25.44 -6.01 -6.77
CA GLY A 20 25.94 -7.28 -7.28
C GLY A 20 25.60 -7.50 -8.75
N ARG A 21 25.92 -8.70 -9.25
CA ARG A 21 25.62 -9.07 -10.64
C ARG A 21 24.14 -9.45 -10.80
N PRO A 22 23.52 -9.19 -11.98
CA PRO A 22 22.14 -9.60 -12.25
C PRO A 22 21.93 -11.09 -11.97
N LEU A 23 20.92 -11.39 -11.14
CA LEU A 23 20.52 -12.76 -10.85
C LEU A 23 19.54 -13.23 -11.91
N THR A 24 19.93 -14.22 -12.69
CA THR A 24 19.14 -14.75 -13.80
C THR A 24 18.61 -16.15 -13.49
N HIS A 25 17.41 -16.46 -13.96
CA HIS A 25 16.85 -17.81 -13.89
C HIS A 25 16.34 -18.26 -15.27
N PRO A 26 16.40 -19.55 -15.61
CA PRO A 26 15.81 -20.06 -16.84
C PRO A 26 14.29 -19.85 -16.84
N ILE A 27 13.71 -19.74 -18.04
CA ILE A 27 12.24 -19.70 -18.17
C ILE A 27 11.67 -21.09 -17.96
N GLU A 28 10.76 -21.21 -17.00
CA GLU A 28 9.93 -22.38 -16.80
C GLU A 28 8.51 -22.07 -17.29
N THR A 29 7.95 -22.93 -18.14
CA THR A 29 6.56 -22.79 -18.57
C THR A 29 5.66 -23.55 -17.61
N CYS A 30 4.44 -23.06 -17.36
CA CYS A 30 3.45 -23.78 -16.54
C CYS A 30 3.17 -25.20 -17.08
N SER A 31 3.41 -25.43 -18.38
CA SER A 31 3.24 -26.73 -19.02
C SER A 31 4.43 -27.69 -18.86
N GLY A 32 5.57 -27.22 -18.33
CA GLY A 32 6.83 -27.97 -18.26
C GLY A 32 7.54 -28.17 -19.61
N ARG A 33 6.98 -27.68 -20.72
CA ARG A 33 7.58 -27.75 -22.06
C ARG A 33 8.60 -26.62 -22.27
N PRO A 34 9.58 -26.79 -23.17
CA PRO A 34 10.50 -25.70 -23.53
C PRO A 34 9.76 -24.47 -24.04
N ALA A 35 10.24 -23.29 -23.67
CA ALA A 35 9.69 -22.03 -24.16
C ALA A 35 9.92 -21.91 -25.68
N GLY A 36 8.97 -21.29 -26.39
CA GLY A 36 9.09 -21.06 -27.84
C GLY A 36 10.18 -20.03 -28.18
N PRO A 37 10.55 -19.89 -29.46
CA PRO A 37 11.64 -19.00 -29.89
C PRO A 37 11.38 -17.52 -29.62
N SER A 38 10.14 -17.13 -29.38
CA SER A 38 9.75 -15.75 -29.04
C SER A 38 9.84 -15.45 -27.54
N ALA A 39 10.10 -16.44 -26.69
CA ALA A 39 10.29 -16.22 -25.27
C ALA A 39 11.74 -15.78 -24.98
N PRO A 40 11.96 -14.94 -23.94
CA PRO A 40 13.32 -14.61 -23.51
C PRO A 40 14.09 -15.88 -23.12
N ALA A 41 15.43 -15.85 -23.23
CA ALA A 41 16.26 -17.00 -22.84
C ALA A 41 16.29 -17.21 -21.31
N TYR A 42 16.09 -16.15 -20.55
CA TYR A 42 16.10 -16.12 -19.09
C TYR A 42 15.27 -14.95 -18.57
N ILE A 43 14.87 -15.03 -17.31
CA ILE A 43 14.33 -13.91 -16.53
C ILE A 43 15.42 -13.32 -15.65
N VAL A 44 15.28 -12.05 -15.31
CA VAL A 44 16.19 -11.33 -14.41
C VAL A 44 15.43 -10.93 -13.16
N LYS A 45 15.98 -11.21 -11.98
CA LYS A 45 15.39 -10.75 -10.71
C LYS A 45 15.39 -9.21 -10.68
N PRO A 46 14.27 -8.56 -10.30
CA PRO A 46 14.22 -7.10 -10.16
C PRO A 46 15.29 -6.59 -9.19
N LEU A 47 15.83 -5.41 -9.50
CA LEU A 47 16.78 -4.72 -8.64
C LEU A 47 16.07 -4.19 -7.38
N ASP A 48 16.63 -4.45 -6.20
CA ASP A 48 16.19 -3.84 -4.95
C ASP A 48 17.07 -2.63 -4.64
N PHE A 49 16.53 -1.42 -4.82
CA PHE A 49 17.29 -0.18 -4.56
C PHE A 49 17.63 0.01 -3.08
N CYS A 50 16.86 -0.59 -2.17
CA CYS A 50 16.99 -0.37 -0.73
C CYS A 50 18.13 -1.16 -0.08
N VAL A 51 18.84 -2.00 -0.85
CA VAL A 51 20.06 -2.71 -0.40
C VAL A 51 21.34 -1.89 -0.61
N ALA A 52 21.28 -0.83 -1.41
CA ALA A 52 22.47 -0.01 -1.70
C ALA A 52 23.04 0.63 -0.42
N SER A 53 24.37 0.75 -0.36
CA SER A 53 25.06 1.36 0.78
C SER A 53 24.84 2.87 0.89
N THR A 54 24.43 3.52 -0.21
CA THR A 54 24.10 4.94 -0.27
C THR A 54 22.64 5.14 -0.65
N ASN A 55 22.01 6.20 -0.13
CA ASN A 55 20.65 6.55 -0.48
C ASN A 55 20.57 7.04 -1.93
N LEU A 56 19.83 6.31 -2.77
CA LEU A 56 19.57 6.65 -4.17
C LEU A 56 18.16 7.18 -4.40
N LEU A 57 17.35 7.34 -3.36
CA LEU A 57 15.98 7.82 -3.46
C LEU A 57 15.90 9.28 -2.99
N THR A 58 15.09 10.07 -3.70
CA THR A 58 14.74 11.44 -3.30
C THR A 58 13.35 11.48 -2.68
N SER A 59 13.08 12.47 -1.84
CA SER A 59 11.75 12.71 -1.26
C SER A 59 10.73 13.22 -2.27
N ARG A 60 11.08 13.30 -3.56
CA ARG A 60 10.17 13.72 -4.63
C ARG A 60 9.34 12.52 -5.10
N LEU A 61 8.07 12.79 -5.36
CA LEU A 61 7.14 11.86 -5.98
C LEU A 61 6.91 12.23 -7.44
N CYS A 62 6.68 11.23 -8.27
CA CYS A 62 6.34 11.38 -9.68
C CYS A 62 5.27 10.35 -10.01
N VAL A 63 4.19 10.79 -10.64
CA VAL A 63 3.17 9.91 -11.20
C VAL A 63 3.69 9.40 -12.53
N ILE A 64 3.63 8.09 -12.72
CA ILE A 64 4.08 7.38 -13.91
C ILE A 64 2.95 6.50 -14.44
N ASP A 65 3.22 5.78 -15.52
CA ASP A 65 2.30 4.79 -16.09
C ASP A 65 0.96 5.39 -16.54
N PHE A 66 1.02 6.18 -17.62
CA PHE A 66 -0.14 6.83 -18.23
C PHE A 66 -0.81 5.93 -19.29
N ASP A 67 -0.50 4.64 -19.34
CA ASP A 67 -0.98 3.72 -20.39
C ASP A 67 -2.51 3.49 -20.32
N GLN A 68 -3.13 3.82 -19.18
CA GLN A 68 -4.58 3.75 -18.94
C GLN A 68 -5.22 5.14 -18.75
N CYS A 69 -4.52 6.24 -19.07
CA CYS A 69 -5.13 7.56 -19.01
C CYS A 69 -6.16 7.77 -20.13
N PHE A 70 -7.17 8.60 -19.86
CA PHE A 70 -8.22 8.92 -20.82
C PHE A 70 -8.60 10.40 -20.73
N GLN A 71 -9.24 10.92 -21.78
CA GLN A 71 -9.75 12.29 -21.76
C GLN A 71 -11.03 12.36 -20.92
N LYS A 72 -11.18 13.42 -20.13
CA LYS A 72 -12.31 13.61 -19.21
C LYS A 72 -13.69 13.49 -19.87
N ASP A 73 -13.80 13.94 -21.11
CA ASP A 73 -15.03 13.92 -21.92
C ASP A 73 -15.24 12.59 -22.67
N GLN A 74 -14.27 11.66 -22.60
CA GLN A 74 -14.31 10.35 -23.25
C GLN A 74 -13.89 9.23 -22.27
N PRO A 75 -14.59 9.08 -21.13
CA PRO A 75 -14.28 8.02 -20.18
C PRO A 75 -14.59 6.64 -20.77
N PRO A 76 -13.70 5.65 -20.57
CA PRO A 76 -13.96 4.28 -20.99
C PRO A 76 -15.00 3.62 -20.06
N ALA A 77 -15.70 2.61 -20.58
CA ALA A 77 -16.65 1.81 -19.78
C ALA A 77 -15.95 0.92 -18.74
N ARG A 78 -14.65 0.63 -18.92
CA ARG A 78 -13.82 -0.14 -18.00
C ARG A 78 -12.47 0.55 -17.86
N ILE A 79 -11.94 0.55 -16.64
CA ILE A 79 -10.62 1.11 -16.32
C ILE A 79 -9.67 0.01 -15.87
N GLY A 80 -8.37 0.21 -16.11
CA GLY A 80 -7.31 -0.67 -15.62
C GLY A 80 -6.91 -0.42 -14.16
N THR A 81 -7.63 0.44 -13.43
CA THR A 81 -7.37 0.68 -12.00
C THR A 81 -7.58 -0.61 -11.21
N PRO A 82 -6.58 -1.06 -10.40
CA PRO A 82 -6.74 -2.23 -9.55
C PRO A 82 -7.99 -2.11 -8.67
N ALA A 83 -8.66 -3.23 -8.42
CA ALA A 83 -9.95 -3.25 -7.70
C ALA A 83 -9.86 -2.59 -6.31
N ILE A 84 -8.75 -2.78 -5.58
CA ILE A 84 -8.50 -2.16 -4.27
C ILE A 84 -8.40 -0.62 -4.29
N TYR A 85 -8.24 0.00 -5.47
CA TYR A 85 -8.20 1.44 -5.66
C TYR A 85 -9.45 1.97 -6.39
N MET A 86 -10.40 1.09 -6.69
CA MET A 86 -11.61 1.43 -7.44
C MET A 86 -12.59 2.22 -6.57
N GLY A 87 -13.06 3.36 -7.08
CA GLY A 87 -14.11 4.14 -6.45
C GLY A 87 -15.47 3.47 -6.51
N LEU A 88 -16.32 3.74 -5.52
CA LEU A 88 -17.68 3.20 -5.41
C LEU A 88 -18.51 3.41 -6.68
N GLU A 89 -18.44 4.61 -7.27
CA GLU A 89 -19.17 4.97 -8.49
C GLU A 89 -18.81 4.06 -9.67
N VAL A 90 -17.53 3.70 -9.80
CA VAL A 90 -17.07 2.78 -10.84
C VAL A 90 -17.52 1.35 -10.52
N ALA A 91 -17.47 0.96 -9.24
CA ALA A 91 -17.89 -0.35 -8.81
C ALA A 91 -19.39 -0.62 -9.06
N ILE A 92 -20.22 0.42 -9.09
CA ILE A 92 -21.64 0.30 -9.46
C ILE A 92 -21.92 0.53 -10.95
N GLY A 93 -20.88 0.63 -11.78
CA GLY A 93 -20.98 0.74 -13.23
C GLY A 93 -21.19 2.16 -13.75
N GLN A 94 -21.03 3.20 -12.92
CA GLN A 94 -20.93 4.56 -13.43
C GLN A 94 -19.58 4.79 -14.10
N LEU A 95 -19.54 5.80 -14.97
CA LEU A 95 -18.31 6.15 -15.69
C LEU A 95 -17.28 6.75 -14.72
N PRO A 96 -16.00 6.39 -14.89
CA PRO A 96 -14.92 6.98 -14.11
C PRO A 96 -14.78 8.47 -14.38
N SER A 97 -14.31 9.22 -13.39
CA SER A 97 -14.05 10.65 -13.51
C SER A 97 -12.83 11.06 -12.69
N GLU A 98 -12.51 12.35 -12.66
CA GLU A 98 -11.49 12.90 -11.76
C GLU A 98 -11.76 12.52 -10.29
N ALA A 99 -13.02 12.36 -9.90
CA ALA A 99 -13.38 11.93 -8.55
C ALA A 99 -12.94 10.48 -8.23
N SER A 100 -12.80 9.64 -9.25
CA SER A 100 -12.26 8.28 -9.12
C SER A 100 -10.77 8.31 -8.80
N ASP A 101 -10.02 9.25 -9.39
CA ASP A 101 -8.61 9.48 -9.04
C ASP A 101 -8.46 10.02 -7.59
N ILE A 102 -9.41 10.86 -7.15
CA ILE A 102 -9.44 11.34 -5.75
C ILE A 102 -9.65 10.18 -4.76
N TRP A 103 -10.51 9.22 -5.10
CA TRP A 103 -10.69 8.01 -4.29
C TRP A 103 -9.41 7.19 -4.21
N ALA A 104 -8.81 6.88 -5.37
CA ALA A 104 -7.55 6.15 -5.43
C ALA A 104 -6.43 6.87 -4.65
N LEU A 105 -6.38 8.21 -4.70
CA LEU A 105 -5.47 9.02 -3.89
C LEU A 105 -5.72 8.83 -2.39
N GLY A 106 -6.97 8.74 -1.94
CA GLY A 106 -7.31 8.41 -0.55
C GLY A 106 -6.72 7.07 -0.11
N CYS A 107 -6.87 6.03 -0.94
CA CYS A 107 -6.28 4.73 -0.67
C CYS A 107 -4.75 4.80 -0.60
N VAL A 108 -4.11 5.55 -1.51
CA VAL A 108 -2.66 5.75 -1.52
C VAL A 108 -2.18 6.53 -0.29
N ILE A 109 -2.91 7.56 0.15
CA ILE A 109 -2.61 8.31 1.38
C ILE A 109 -2.62 7.38 2.60
N PHE A 110 -3.67 6.55 2.73
CA PHE A 110 -3.75 5.56 3.79
C PHE A 110 -2.55 4.60 3.71
N ARG A 111 -2.33 3.96 2.54
CA ARG A 111 -1.23 3.01 2.32
C ARG A 111 0.13 3.59 2.63
N MET A 112 0.38 4.85 2.26
CA MET A 112 1.65 5.52 2.60
C MET A 112 1.84 5.68 4.10
N ARG A 113 0.76 5.86 4.87
CA ARG A 113 0.85 6.06 6.32
C ARG A 113 0.83 4.77 7.13
N SER A 114 0.09 3.77 6.69
CA SER A 114 -0.10 2.48 7.36
C SER A 114 0.89 1.40 6.90
N ALA A 115 1.46 1.56 5.70
CA ALA A 115 2.12 0.50 4.93
C ALA A 115 1.22 -0.70 4.58
N ASP A 116 -0.10 -0.50 4.63
CA ASP A 116 -1.13 -1.52 4.38
C ASP A 116 -2.29 -0.93 3.56
N ASP A 117 -3.02 -1.74 2.80
CA ASP A 117 -4.13 -1.24 2.01
C ASP A 117 -5.37 -0.99 2.86
N ILE A 118 -6.07 0.12 2.59
CA ILE A 118 -7.39 0.36 3.18
C ILE A 118 -8.47 -0.59 2.62
N PHE A 119 -8.22 -1.24 1.50
CA PHE A 119 -9.09 -2.31 0.99
C PHE A 119 -8.18 -3.50 0.66
N LEU A 120 -8.47 -4.65 1.25
CA LEU A 120 -7.67 -5.86 1.17
C LEU A 120 -7.54 -6.37 -0.26
N ASP A 121 -6.32 -6.73 -0.66
CA ASP A 121 -6.01 -7.28 -1.98
C ASP A 121 -6.41 -8.75 -2.12
N TYR A 122 -6.38 -9.52 -1.02
CA TYR A 122 -6.71 -10.95 -1.05
C TYR A 122 -8.12 -11.16 -1.62
N ASP A 123 -8.16 -11.79 -2.79
CA ASP A 123 -9.34 -12.17 -3.57
C ASP A 123 -10.26 -11.02 -4.03
N THR A 124 -9.87 -9.75 -3.93
CA THR A 124 -10.69 -8.64 -4.45
C THR A 124 -10.39 -8.41 -5.92
N CYS A 125 -11.15 -9.08 -6.78
CA CYS A 125 -10.94 -9.08 -8.22
C CYS A 125 -12.11 -8.52 -9.01
N CYS A 126 -13.25 -8.25 -8.36
CA CYS A 126 -14.45 -7.74 -9.02
C CYS A 126 -15.17 -6.62 -8.26
N PRO A 127 -15.95 -5.77 -8.96
CA PRO A 127 -16.72 -4.68 -8.36
C PRO A 127 -17.61 -5.05 -7.17
N SER A 128 -18.27 -6.22 -7.18
CA SER A 128 -19.12 -6.63 -6.05
C SER A 128 -18.35 -6.82 -4.75
N GLN A 129 -17.10 -7.28 -4.82
CA GLN A 129 -16.22 -7.42 -3.64
C GLN A 129 -15.71 -6.06 -3.17
N VAL A 130 -15.42 -5.14 -4.10
CA VAL A 130 -15.09 -3.75 -3.78
C VAL A 130 -16.20 -3.11 -2.96
N LEU A 131 -17.47 -3.30 -3.35
CA LEU A 131 -18.62 -2.80 -2.59
C LEU A 131 -18.67 -3.36 -1.16
N GLN A 132 -18.44 -4.66 -0.98
CA GLN A 132 -18.46 -5.29 0.36
C GLN A 132 -17.36 -4.72 1.26
N GLN A 133 -16.18 -4.48 0.70
CA GLN A 133 -15.08 -3.87 1.44
C GLN A 133 -15.37 -2.42 1.82
N ILE A 134 -15.93 -1.65 0.89
CA ILE A 134 -16.41 -0.30 1.15
C ILE A 134 -17.44 -0.32 2.27
N GLU A 135 -18.40 -1.25 2.23
CA GLU A 135 -19.43 -1.37 3.25
C GLU A 135 -18.84 -1.66 4.63
N SER A 136 -17.89 -2.60 4.69
CA SER A 136 -17.20 -2.99 5.93
C SER A 136 -16.38 -1.85 6.56
N THR A 137 -15.95 -0.87 5.74
CA THR A 137 -15.03 0.21 6.15
C THR A 137 -15.73 1.54 6.37
N ILE A 138 -16.63 1.92 5.46
CA ILE A 138 -17.28 3.24 5.43
C ILE A 138 -18.67 3.18 6.11
N GLY A 139 -19.32 2.01 6.09
CA GLY A 139 -20.65 1.80 6.65
C GLY A 139 -21.63 1.24 5.62
N ASP A 140 -22.89 1.10 6.00
CA ASP A 140 -23.87 0.39 5.19
C ASP A 140 -24.12 1.11 3.85
N LEU A 141 -24.26 0.35 2.76
CA LEU A 141 -24.68 0.93 1.47
C LEU A 141 -26.17 1.27 1.53
N THR A 142 -26.57 2.45 1.04
CA THR A 142 -27.97 2.90 1.13
C THR A 142 -28.51 3.36 -0.22
N GLY A 143 -29.82 3.26 -0.43
CA GLY A 143 -30.48 3.70 -1.66
C GLY A 143 -29.92 3.01 -2.91
N CYS A 144 -29.66 3.78 -3.98
CA CYS A 144 -29.21 3.25 -5.26
C CYS A 144 -27.86 2.51 -5.21
N TRP A 145 -27.08 2.67 -4.13
CA TRP A 145 -25.82 1.95 -3.93
C TRP A 145 -26.02 0.51 -3.46
N ALA A 146 -27.17 0.20 -2.83
CA ALA A 146 -27.51 -1.13 -2.33
C ALA A 146 -28.30 -1.97 -3.35
N ASP A 147 -28.94 -1.31 -4.32
CA ASP A 147 -29.84 -1.95 -5.30
C ASP A 147 -29.12 -2.46 -6.57
N VAL A 148 -27.78 -2.50 -6.56
CA VAL A 148 -26.99 -2.85 -7.75
C VAL A 148 -27.00 -4.35 -7.98
N LEU A 149 -27.35 -4.75 -9.20
CA LEU A 149 -27.31 -6.15 -9.63
C LEU A 149 -25.93 -6.48 -10.22
N PHE A 150 -25.45 -7.68 -9.91
CA PHE A 150 -24.17 -8.20 -10.39
C PHE A 150 -24.34 -9.50 -11.16
N ASP A 151 -23.59 -9.66 -12.25
CA ASP A 151 -23.37 -10.91 -12.97
C ASP A 151 -21.87 -11.20 -13.00
N ASP A 152 -21.46 -12.35 -12.46
CA ASP A 152 -20.04 -12.72 -12.26
C ASP A 152 -19.21 -11.61 -11.58
N GLY A 153 -19.83 -10.90 -10.63
CA GLY A 153 -19.21 -9.80 -9.86
C GLY A 153 -19.16 -8.45 -10.57
N TRP A 154 -19.68 -8.32 -11.79
CA TRP A 154 -19.75 -7.07 -12.56
C TRP A 154 -21.17 -6.49 -12.62
N PRO A 155 -21.34 -5.16 -12.58
CA PRO A 155 -22.66 -4.53 -12.66
C PRO A 155 -23.43 -4.92 -13.92
N THR A 156 -24.71 -5.26 -13.77
CA THR A 156 -25.60 -5.64 -14.87
C THR A 156 -26.97 -4.97 -14.75
N THR A 157 -27.66 -4.84 -15.88
CA THR A 157 -29.05 -4.38 -15.97
C THR A 157 -30.04 -5.52 -16.18
N GLU A 158 -29.56 -6.74 -16.40
CA GLU A 158 -30.40 -7.92 -16.58
C GLU A 158 -30.72 -8.55 -15.23
N ASP A 159 -31.99 -8.93 -15.02
CA ASP A 159 -32.41 -9.84 -13.95
C ASP A 159 -31.89 -11.26 -14.27
N SER A 160 -30.57 -11.43 -14.28
CA SER A 160 -29.92 -12.72 -14.45
C SER A 160 -30.29 -13.61 -13.26
N PRO A 161 -30.53 -14.93 -13.43
CA PRO A 161 -30.83 -15.81 -12.32
C PRO A 161 -29.65 -15.80 -11.35
N PHE A 162 -29.83 -15.05 -10.26
CA PHE A 162 -28.89 -14.80 -9.18
C PHE A 162 -27.94 -15.98 -8.96
N ALA A 163 -26.70 -15.86 -9.42
CA ALA A 163 -25.63 -16.37 -8.60
C ALA A 163 -25.63 -15.44 -7.38
N GLU A 164 -26.10 -15.93 -6.23
CA GLU A 164 -25.91 -15.22 -4.97
C GLU A 164 -24.46 -14.74 -4.95
N VAL A 165 -24.26 -13.42 -4.95
CA VAL A 165 -22.92 -12.85 -4.81
C VAL A 165 -22.39 -13.48 -3.53
N ASN A 166 -21.35 -14.30 -3.65
CA ASN A 166 -20.77 -14.97 -2.50
C ASN A 166 -20.24 -13.87 -1.58
N TYR A 167 -21.02 -13.55 -0.55
CA TYR A 167 -20.63 -12.60 0.48
C TYR A 167 -19.53 -13.29 1.27
N TYR A 168 -18.29 -13.08 0.85
CA TYR A 168 -17.16 -13.30 1.71
C TYR A 168 -17.34 -12.27 2.82
N GLY A 169 -17.90 -12.70 3.97
CA GLY A 169 -18.23 -11.82 5.07
C GLY A 169 -16.96 -11.18 5.64
N PHE A 170 -16.49 -10.10 4.99
CA PHE A 170 -15.36 -9.34 5.44
C PHE A 170 -15.68 -8.82 6.84
N PRO A 171 -14.78 -9.01 7.82
CA PRO A 171 -15.01 -8.49 9.15
C PRO A 171 -15.19 -6.97 9.05
N ARG A 172 -16.19 -6.43 9.74
CA ARG A 172 -16.41 -4.97 9.78
C ARG A 172 -15.17 -4.32 10.38
N GLN A 173 -14.56 -3.40 9.65
CA GLN A 173 -13.36 -2.67 10.05
C GLN A 173 -13.53 -1.18 9.74
N PRO A 174 -14.27 -0.44 10.59
CA PRO A 174 -14.58 0.96 10.36
C PRO A 174 -13.33 1.81 10.14
N LEU A 175 -13.42 2.80 9.24
CA LEU A 175 -12.33 3.72 8.90
C LEU A 175 -11.67 4.34 10.13
N GLU A 176 -12.49 4.76 11.11
CA GLU A 176 -12.01 5.32 12.38
C GLU A 176 -11.13 4.33 13.16
N GLU A 177 -11.61 3.11 13.40
CA GLU A 177 -10.86 2.09 14.14
C GLU A 177 -9.53 1.78 13.45
N ARG A 178 -9.54 1.71 12.12
CA ARG A 178 -8.32 1.49 11.33
C ARG A 178 -7.32 2.63 11.47
N ILE A 179 -7.77 3.88 11.43
CA ILE A 179 -6.89 5.04 11.58
C ILE A 179 -6.35 5.13 13.01
N PHE A 180 -7.18 4.91 14.03
CA PHE A 180 -6.77 4.97 15.44
C PHE A 180 -5.95 3.75 15.91
N SER A 181 -5.86 2.70 15.10
CA SER A 181 -4.97 1.55 15.32
C SER A 181 -3.63 1.66 14.59
N LEU A 182 -3.44 2.71 13.76
CA LEU A 182 -2.17 2.93 13.09
C LEU A 182 -1.04 3.10 14.10
N LEU A 183 0.04 2.38 13.82
CA LEU A 183 1.30 2.40 14.53
C LEU A 183 2.18 3.52 13.98
N ASP A 184 3.00 4.07 14.86
CA ASP A 184 4.08 4.98 14.51
C ASP A 184 5.42 4.25 14.55
N GLU A 185 6.40 4.82 13.87
CA GLU A 185 7.76 4.28 13.87
C GLU A 185 8.33 4.30 15.30
N PRO A 186 8.82 3.15 15.82
CA PRO A 186 9.42 3.07 17.15
C PRO A 186 10.69 3.93 17.24
N PRO A 187 11.14 4.29 18.45
CA PRO A 187 12.32 5.14 18.65
C PRO A 187 13.64 4.50 18.15
N SER A 188 13.64 3.20 17.91
CA SER A 188 14.77 2.42 17.39
C SER A 188 14.25 1.22 16.59
N VAL A 189 15.09 0.68 15.71
CA VAL A 189 14.85 -0.61 15.03
C VAL A 189 14.86 -1.76 16.02
N TYR A 190 15.64 -1.62 17.10
CA TYR A 190 15.78 -2.58 18.18
C TYR A 190 15.11 -2.00 19.42
N ILE A 191 14.07 -2.67 19.88
CA ILE A 191 13.28 -2.30 21.06
C ILE A 191 13.08 -3.52 21.95
N ASP A 192 12.79 -3.31 23.23
CA ASP A 192 12.34 -4.37 24.11
C ASP A 192 10.82 -4.61 23.96
N SER A 193 10.29 -5.63 24.64
CA SER A 193 8.84 -5.88 24.71
C SER A 193 7.99 -4.75 25.30
N CYS A 194 8.61 -3.75 25.92
CA CYS A 194 7.93 -2.53 26.39
C CYS A 194 7.95 -1.40 25.36
N GLY A 195 8.67 -1.55 24.24
CA GLY A 195 8.83 -0.53 23.20
C GLY A 195 9.99 0.44 23.44
N GLU A 196 10.83 0.20 24.45
CA GLU A 196 11.96 1.05 24.77
C GLU A 196 13.20 0.68 23.92
N PRO A 197 14.04 1.65 23.49
CA PRO A 197 15.22 1.36 22.70
C PRO A 197 16.17 0.37 23.39
N GLU A 198 16.55 -0.69 22.67
CA GLU A 198 17.54 -1.65 23.11
C GLU A 198 18.81 -1.53 22.24
N ILE A 199 19.98 -1.68 22.87
CA ILE A 199 21.25 -1.84 22.14
C ILE A 199 21.54 -3.34 22.08
N PRO A 200 21.39 -3.99 20.93
CA PRO A 200 21.66 -5.41 20.82
C PRO A 200 23.13 -5.70 21.13
N THR A 201 23.37 -6.76 21.90
CA THR A 201 24.74 -7.19 22.27
C THR A 201 25.49 -7.81 21.10
N GLU A 202 24.76 -8.42 20.16
CA GLU A 202 25.22 -8.89 18.85
C GLU A 202 24.16 -8.51 17.81
N ASP A 203 24.58 -8.19 16.57
CA ASP A 203 23.62 -7.93 15.50
C ASP A 203 22.74 -9.19 15.28
N PRO A 204 21.42 -9.12 15.51
CA PRO A 204 20.56 -10.30 15.40
C PRO A 204 20.63 -10.83 13.97
N ALA A 205 20.83 -12.14 13.86
CA ALA A 205 20.91 -12.78 12.56
C ALA A 205 19.63 -12.47 11.76
N PRO A 206 19.74 -12.10 10.48
CA PRO A 206 18.56 -11.89 9.66
C PRO A 206 17.72 -13.18 9.67
N PRO A 207 16.39 -13.06 9.86
CA PRO A 207 15.53 -14.22 9.99
C PRO A 207 15.65 -15.09 8.73
N ARG A 208 15.77 -16.41 8.92
CA ARG A 208 15.82 -17.37 7.81
C ARG A 208 14.46 -17.36 7.13
N LEU A 209 14.41 -16.83 5.90
CA LEU A 209 13.18 -16.84 5.11
C LEU A 209 12.79 -18.28 4.77
N PRO A 210 11.54 -18.71 5.01
CA PRO A 210 10.92 -19.67 4.11
C PRO A 210 10.82 -18.99 2.74
N ASP A 211 11.16 -19.72 1.68
CA ASP A 211 10.98 -19.27 0.31
C ASP A 211 9.60 -18.58 0.19
N HIS A 212 9.58 -17.31 -0.24
CA HIS A 212 8.40 -16.47 -0.54
C HIS A 212 7.84 -15.53 0.55
N GLY A 213 8.41 -15.40 1.76
CA GLY A 213 8.00 -14.38 2.74
C GLY A 213 8.59 -12.98 2.50
N PRO A 214 7.95 -11.87 2.95
CA PRO A 214 8.53 -10.53 2.88
C PRO A 214 9.87 -10.48 3.64
N MET A 215 10.85 -9.74 3.11
CA MET A 215 12.13 -9.56 3.80
C MET A 215 11.92 -8.87 5.15
N ARG A 216 12.04 -9.63 6.24
CA ARG A 216 12.03 -9.14 7.64
C ARG A 216 13.33 -8.45 8.07
N VAL A 217 14.22 -8.16 7.12
CA VAL A 217 15.47 -7.45 7.36
C VAL A 217 15.21 -5.93 7.29
N PRO A 218 15.71 -5.13 8.24
CA PRO A 218 15.61 -3.67 8.16
C PRO A 218 16.24 -3.14 6.87
N TYR A 219 15.81 -1.97 6.41
CA TYR A 219 16.52 -1.32 5.31
C TYR A 219 17.97 -1.03 5.69
N ALA A 220 18.84 -0.90 4.67
CA ALA A 220 20.20 -0.44 4.87
C ALA A 220 20.18 0.93 5.58
N VAL A 221 21.22 1.23 6.37
CA VAL A 221 21.29 2.44 7.21
C VAL A 221 20.96 3.71 6.44
N ALA A 222 21.35 3.79 5.16
CA ALA A 222 21.07 4.92 4.29
C ALA A 222 19.57 5.21 4.04
N TYR A 223 18.69 4.22 4.24
CA TYR A 223 17.25 4.32 3.97
C TYR A 223 16.40 4.32 5.24
N ARG A 224 16.95 3.90 6.39
CA ARG A 224 16.20 3.76 7.66
C ARG A 224 15.53 5.06 8.10
N SER A 225 16.15 6.21 7.86
CA SER A 225 15.60 7.52 8.23
C SER A 225 14.61 8.10 7.22
N ILE A 226 14.37 7.40 6.10
CA ILE A 226 13.58 7.89 4.97
C ILE A 226 12.31 7.05 4.80
N ILE A 227 12.44 5.74 5.00
CA ILE A 227 11.36 4.79 4.85
C ILE A 227 11.34 3.92 6.11
N TRP A 228 10.30 4.09 6.92
CA TRP A 228 10.03 3.15 7.99
C TRP A 228 9.61 1.81 7.40
N LYS A 229 10.16 0.71 7.92
CA LYS A 229 9.86 -0.66 7.50
C LYS A 229 9.11 -1.41 8.61
N PRO A 230 7.77 -1.33 8.66
CA PRO A 230 6.98 -2.04 9.67
C PRO A 230 7.15 -3.56 9.62
N THR A 231 7.59 -4.12 8.48
CA THR A 231 7.84 -5.56 8.35
C THR A 231 9.17 -6.04 8.95
N ALA A 232 9.94 -5.17 9.61
CA ALA A 232 11.29 -5.48 10.07
C ALA A 232 11.68 -4.70 11.34
N VAL A 233 10.94 -4.94 12.42
CA VAL A 233 11.26 -4.41 13.76
C VAL A 233 11.77 -5.56 14.64
N CYS A 234 12.87 -5.32 15.35
CA CYS A 234 13.47 -6.30 16.26
C CYS A 234 12.98 -6.03 17.68
N ILE A 235 12.35 -7.04 18.29
CA ILE A 235 11.79 -6.98 19.64
C ILE A 235 12.40 -8.11 20.45
N ASP A 236 13.07 -7.78 21.57
CA ASP A 236 13.76 -8.76 22.43
C ASP A 236 14.70 -9.71 21.65
N GLY A 237 15.32 -9.21 20.58
CA GLY A 237 16.26 -9.95 19.73
C GLY A 237 15.67 -10.69 18.52
N ASP A 238 14.34 -10.71 18.36
CA ASP A 238 13.66 -11.39 17.25
C ASP A 238 12.91 -10.41 16.33
N TYR A 239 12.85 -10.72 15.02
CA TYR A 239 12.21 -9.84 14.03
C TYR A 239 10.72 -10.14 13.85
N HIS A 240 9.91 -9.09 13.99
CA HIS A 240 8.45 -9.13 13.83
C HIS A 240 7.97 -8.23 12.69
N THR A 241 6.82 -8.59 12.12
CA THR A 241 6.09 -7.80 11.13
C THR A 241 4.91 -7.12 11.82
N SER A 242 4.90 -5.79 11.84
CA SER A 242 3.73 -5.02 12.28
C SER A 242 2.50 -5.40 11.46
N TYR A 243 1.32 -5.38 12.12
CA TYR A 243 0.03 -5.72 11.53
C TYR A 243 -0.13 -7.18 11.03
N SER A 244 0.82 -8.08 11.31
CA SER A 244 0.65 -9.50 10.99
C SER A 244 -0.13 -10.24 12.08
N ASP A 245 -0.85 -11.30 11.68
CA ASP A 245 -1.48 -12.23 12.63
C ASP A 245 -0.45 -13.01 13.47
N GLU A 246 0.79 -13.11 12.97
CA GLU A 246 1.93 -13.69 13.70
C GLU A 246 2.42 -12.81 14.85
N MET A 247 1.95 -11.56 14.94
CA MET A 247 2.32 -10.65 16.00
C MET A 247 1.66 -11.04 17.32
N GLU A 248 2.46 -11.58 18.25
CA GLU A 248 1.97 -12.01 19.56
C GLU A 248 1.38 -10.82 20.35
N ASP A 249 0.32 -11.10 21.12
CA ASP A 249 -0.37 -10.09 21.93
C ASP A 249 0.57 -9.41 22.94
N ALA A 250 1.57 -10.13 23.44
CA ALA A 250 2.61 -9.58 24.33
C ALA A 250 3.41 -8.45 23.65
N PHE A 251 3.63 -8.53 22.33
CA PHE A 251 4.38 -7.53 21.57
C PHE A 251 3.50 -6.44 20.94
N ARG A 252 2.17 -6.60 20.91
CA ARG A 252 1.24 -5.53 20.47
C ARG A 252 1.40 -4.25 21.28
N GLY A 253 1.79 -4.36 22.55
CA GLY A 253 2.06 -3.21 23.43
C GLY A 253 3.37 -2.47 23.13
N ALA A 254 4.34 -3.12 22.46
CA ALA A 254 5.65 -2.53 22.20
C ALA A 254 5.61 -1.42 21.14
N PHE A 255 4.59 -1.43 20.27
CA PHE A 255 4.45 -0.41 19.23
C PHE A 255 3.63 0.76 19.73
N THR A 256 4.18 1.95 19.56
CA THR A 256 3.45 3.20 19.78
C THR A 256 2.46 3.43 18.65
N ARG A 257 1.27 3.91 18.99
CA ARG A 257 0.31 4.41 17.99
C ARG A 257 0.68 5.81 17.54
N ILE A 258 0.18 6.19 16.37
CA ILE A 258 0.25 7.58 15.90
C ILE A 258 -0.45 8.49 16.91
N ARG A 259 -0.05 9.77 16.93
CA ARG A 259 -0.64 10.74 17.86
C ARG A 259 -2.14 10.89 17.57
N VAL A 260 -2.94 11.05 18.63
CA VAL A 260 -4.40 11.24 18.51
C VAL A 260 -4.74 12.43 17.61
N GLU A 261 -3.94 13.49 17.65
CA GLU A 261 -4.11 14.65 16.78
C GLU A 261 -3.85 14.32 15.31
N GLU A 262 -2.83 13.52 15.02
CA GLU A 262 -2.52 13.04 13.67
C GLU A 262 -3.63 12.14 13.14
N ALA A 263 -4.07 11.17 13.96
CA ALA A 263 -5.16 10.25 13.65
C ALA A 263 -6.46 11.02 13.34
N SER A 264 -6.78 12.03 14.16
CA SER A 264 -7.97 12.86 13.96
C SER A 264 -7.91 13.64 12.64
N LEU A 265 -6.76 14.21 12.30
CA LEU A 265 -6.56 14.90 11.03
C LEU A 265 -6.59 13.94 9.83
N LEU A 266 -6.04 12.73 9.97
CA LEU A 266 -6.10 11.73 8.92
C LEU A 266 -7.54 11.24 8.70
N LEU A 267 -8.29 11.01 9.78
CA LEU A 267 -9.70 10.65 9.72
C LEU A 267 -10.53 11.75 9.07
N ASP A 268 -10.33 13.01 9.43
CA ASP A 268 -11.02 14.14 8.79
C ASP A 268 -10.73 14.18 7.28
N LEU A 269 -9.46 14.03 6.88
CA LEU A 269 -9.08 14.00 5.47
C LEU A 269 -9.74 12.85 4.71
N LEU A 270 -9.58 11.62 5.22
CA LEU A 270 -10.04 10.41 4.54
C LEU A 270 -11.57 10.33 4.53
N SER A 271 -12.25 10.80 5.57
CA SER A 271 -13.73 10.82 5.60
C SER A 271 -14.33 11.80 4.59
N ARG A 272 -13.58 12.82 4.15
CA ARG A 272 -14.01 13.72 3.06
C ARG A 272 -13.79 13.09 1.68
N ILE A 273 -12.78 12.23 1.53
CA ILE A 273 -12.46 11.55 0.28
C ILE A 273 -13.40 10.34 0.09
N PHE A 274 -13.55 9.53 1.13
CA PHE A 274 -14.33 8.30 1.15
C PHE A 274 -15.81 8.55 1.41
N VAL A 275 -16.41 9.33 0.51
CA VAL A 275 -17.86 9.56 0.45
C VAL A 275 -18.46 8.85 -0.77
N TYR A 276 -19.71 8.40 -0.63
CA TYR A 276 -20.40 7.65 -1.69
C TYR A 276 -20.64 8.50 -2.93
N ASP A 277 -21.15 9.72 -2.74
CA ASP A 277 -21.34 10.64 -3.85
C ASP A 277 -20.00 11.22 -4.33
N ALA A 278 -19.57 10.77 -5.50
CA ALA A 278 -18.34 11.22 -6.14
C ALA A 278 -18.32 12.74 -6.39
N ALA A 279 -19.47 13.38 -6.59
CA ALA A 279 -19.56 14.83 -6.79
C ALA A 279 -19.33 15.64 -5.50
N SER A 280 -19.48 15.00 -4.34
CA SER A 280 -19.24 15.60 -3.03
C SER A 280 -17.78 15.51 -2.57
N ARG A 281 -16.92 14.81 -3.31
CA ARG A 281 -15.49 14.67 -2.96
C ARG A 281 -14.73 15.99 -3.15
N PRO A 282 -13.76 16.30 -2.29
CA PRO A 282 -12.95 17.51 -2.41
C PRO A 282 -12.04 17.45 -3.64
N GLY A 283 -11.75 18.62 -4.21
CA GLY A 283 -10.77 18.73 -5.30
C GLY A 283 -9.33 18.60 -4.80
N LEU A 284 -8.40 18.28 -5.72
CA LEU A 284 -6.98 18.09 -5.37
C LEU A 284 -6.35 19.27 -4.62
N LYS A 285 -6.71 20.52 -4.98
CA LYS A 285 -6.19 21.72 -4.30
C LYS A 285 -6.62 21.80 -2.84
N GLU A 286 -7.84 21.34 -2.54
CA GLU A 286 -8.37 21.32 -1.18
C GLU A 286 -7.69 20.23 -0.36
N ILE A 287 -7.55 19.03 -0.92
CA ILE A 287 -6.79 17.92 -0.32
C ILE A 287 -5.37 18.36 0.00
N ALA A 288 -4.65 18.93 -0.96
CA ALA A 288 -3.27 19.39 -0.77
C ALA A 288 -3.14 20.50 0.30
N ALA A 289 -4.21 21.26 0.56
CA ALA A 289 -4.25 22.29 1.59
C ALA A 289 -4.64 21.75 2.98
N HIS A 290 -5.03 20.48 3.08
CA HIS A 290 -5.50 19.87 4.32
C HIS A 290 -4.43 19.91 5.43
N PRO A 291 -4.80 20.23 6.69
CA PRO A 291 -3.83 20.36 7.78
C PRO A 291 -2.99 19.10 8.05
N TRP A 292 -3.50 17.91 7.73
CA TRP A 292 -2.75 16.66 7.85
C TRP A 292 -1.40 16.70 7.11
N PHE A 293 -1.34 17.29 5.91
CA PHE A 293 -0.09 17.43 5.15
C PHE A 293 0.91 18.42 5.74
N ARG A 294 0.50 19.21 6.73
CA ARG A 294 1.34 20.15 7.48
C ARG A 294 1.52 19.72 8.93
N PHE A 295 1.00 18.54 9.29
CA PHE A 295 1.19 18.00 10.62
C PHE A 295 2.66 17.61 10.76
N HIS A 296 3.36 18.32 11.64
CA HIS A 296 4.73 18.02 12.01
C HIS A 296 4.73 17.62 13.48
N GLN A 297 5.34 16.48 13.79
CA GLN A 297 5.59 16.11 15.17
C GLN A 297 6.66 17.08 15.73
N GLU A 298 6.25 17.99 16.63
CA GLU A 298 7.22 18.71 17.47
C GLU A 298 8.10 17.68 18.19
N GLY A 299 9.39 17.64 17.86
CA GLY A 299 10.38 16.80 18.55
C GLY A 299 11.04 15.68 17.74
N LYS A 300 10.49 15.25 16.58
CA LYS A 300 11.32 14.53 15.60
C LYS A 300 12.13 15.58 14.88
N MET A 301 13.46 15.59 15.08
CA MET A 301 14.38 16.33 14.22
C MET A 301 13.99 15.96 12.79
N THR A 302 13.32 16.88 12.10
CA THR A 302 13.44 16.93 10.65
C THR A 302 14.92 17.17 10.43
N HIS A 303 15.65 16.09 10.14
CA HIS A 303 16.92 16.22 9.47
C HIS A 303 16.59 16.81 8.11
N VAL A 304 16.47 18.14 8.09
CA VAL A 304 16.56 18.95 6.90
C VAL A 304 17.89 18.55 6.27
N VAL A 305 17.81 17.76 5.20
CA VAL A 305 18.91 17.52 4.28
C VAL A 305 19.13 18.79 3.46
#